data_AF-A0A1E7NLL3-F1
#
_entry.id   AF-A0A1E7NLL3-F1
#
_cell.length_a   1.000
_cell.length_b   1.000
_cell.length_c   1.000
_cell.angle_alpha   90.00
_cell.angle_beta   90.00
_cell.angle_gamma   90.00
#
_symmetry.space_group_name_H-M   'P 1'
#
loop_
_entity.id
_entity.type
_entity.pdbx_description
1 polymer ?
#
loop_
_entity_poly.entity_id
_entity_poly.type
_entity_poly.pdbx_seq_one_letter_code
_entity_poly.pdbx_strand_id
1 'polypeptide(L)' 'MLSLNIELSSEKEQAFLNIAKERNTSKEEIIQALIMEFLEDLEDAKIGEVAYKEYLASGKKSISADELFKELGL' A
#
# COMPACT_ATOMS: atom_id res chain seq x y z
N MET A 1 11.96 -21.31 5.32
CA MET A 1 12.72 -20.25 4.62
C MET A 1 12.29 -20.31 3.16
N LEU A 2 11.70 -19.25 2.64
CA LEU A 2 11.32 -19.16 1.22
C LEU A 2 12.52 -18.61 0.45
N SER A 3 12.82 -19.18 -0.72
CA SER A 3 13.86 -18.69 -1.64
C SER A 3 13.20 -18.27 -2.95
N LEU A 4 13.56 -17.09 -3.45
CA LEU A 4 13.01 -16.49 -4.66
C LEU A 4 14.16 -16.15 -5.60
N ASN A 5 14.02 -16.56 -6.86
CA ASN A 5 14.84 -16.08 -7.96
C ASN A 5 14.00 -15.16 -8.83
N ILE A 6 14.49 -13.96 -9.08
CA ILE A 6 13.78 -12.94 -9.85
C ILE A 6 14.70 -12.50 -10.99
N GLU A 7 14.18 -12.59 -12.21
CA GLU A 7 14.84 -12.04 -13.39
C GLU A 7 14.27 -10.66 -13.68
N LEU A 8 15.16 -9.66 -13.76
CA LEU A 8 14.83 -8.29 -14.09
C LEU A 8 15.40 -7.95 -15.46
N SER A 9 14.72 -7.08 -16.21
CA SER A 9 15.37 -6.43 -17.35
C SER A 9 16.52 -5.55 -16.85
N SER A 10 17.53 -5.32 -17.69
CA SER A 10 18.70 -4.51 -17.31
C SER A 10 18.32 -3.11 -16.80
N GLU A 11 17.28 -2.50 -17.37
CA GLU A 11 16.75 -1.22 -16.92
C GLU A 11 16.22 -1.29 -15.48
N LYS A 12 15.40 -2.30 -15.17
CA LYS A 12 14.80 -2.48 -13.84
C LYS A 12 15.84 -2.88 -12.80
N GLU A 13 16.81 -3.72 -13.18
CA GLU A 13 17.93 -4.05 -12.33
C GLU A 13 18.73 -2.80 -11.97
N GLN A 14 19.05 -1.95 -12.94
CA GLN A 14 19.81 -0.73 -12.69
C GLN A 14 19.03 0.23 -11.78
N ALA A 15 17.73 0.42 -12.00
CA ALA A 15 16.88 1.22 -11.13
C ALA A 15 16.87 0.68 -9.69
N PHE A 16 16.70 -0.63 -9.54
CA PHE A 16 16.73 -1.30 -8.24
C PHE A 16 18.07 -1.11 -7.50
N LEU A 17 19.19 -1.28 -8.20
CA LEU A 17 20.53 -1.09 -7.63
C LEU A 17 20.78 0.36 -7.21
N ASN A 18 20.26 1.34 -7.97
CA ASN A 18 20.38 2.75 -7.62
C ASN A 18 19.62 3.06 -6.33
N ILE A 19 18.39 2.55 -6.18
CA ILE A 19 17.59 2.73 -4.97
C ILE A 19 18.29 2.10 -3.75
N ALA A 20 18.86 0.90 -3.91
CA ALA A 20 19.64 0.25 -2.86
C ALA A 20 20.83 1.08 -2.38
N LYS A 21 21.55 1.67 -3.34
CA LYS A 21 22.65 2.56 -3.05
C LYS A 21 22.20 3.85 -2.35
N GLU A 22 21.15 4.50 -2.84
CA GLU A 22 20.60 5.73 -2.27
C GLU A 22 20.12 5.56 -0.83
N ARG A 23 19.51 4.40 -0.53
CA ARG A 23 19.01 4.05 0.80
C ARG A 23 20.07 3.44 1.72
N ASN A 24 21.30 3.25 1.23
CA ASN A 24 22.41 2.63 1.97
C ASN A 24 22.03 1.28 2.63
N THR A 25 21.40 0.41 1.84
CA THR A 25 20.86 -0.89 2.29
C THR A 25 21.18 -1.97 1.26
N SER A 26 21.07 -3.23 1.66
CA SER A 26 21.29 -4.37 0.76
C SER A 26 20.12 -4.59 -0.20
N LYS A 27 20.39 -5.39 -1.26
CA LYS A 27 19.36 -5.78 -2.23
C LYS A 27 18.28 -6.61 -1.54
N GLU A 28 18.70 -7.51 -0.68
CA GLU A 28 17.85 -8.44 0.05
C GLU A 28 16.90 -7.70 0.99
N GLU A 29 17.40 -6.71 1.72
CA GLU A 29 16.58 -5.88 2.62
C GLU A 29 15.52 -5.08 1.86
N ILE A 30 15.86 -4.49 0.71
CA ILE A 30 14.86 -3.78 -0.12
C ILE A 30 13.82 -4.73 -0.67
N ILE A 31 14.22 -5.89 -1.20
CA ILE A 31 13.24 -6.85 -1.73
C ILE A 31 12.31 -7.33 -0.63
N GLN A 32 12.82 -7.58 0.58
CA GLN A 32 11.99 -7.94 1.73
C GLN A 32 11.02 -6.81 2.08
N ALA A 33 11.48 -5.56 2.14
CA ALA A 33 10.63 -4.41 2.41
C ALA A 33 9.54 -4.24 1.35
N LEU A 34 9.89 -4.32 0.06
CA LEU A 34 8.95 -4.18 -1.05
C LEU A 34 7.91 -5.32 -1.08
N ILE A 35 8.31 -6.55 -0.76
CA ILE A 35 7.38 -7.67 -0.64
C ILE A 35 6.39 -7.41 0.50
N MET A 36 6.87 -6.94 1.65
CA MET A 36 5.99 -6.64 2.79
C MET A 36 5.03 -5.49 2.46
N GLU A 37 5.52 -4.39 1.90
CA GLU A 37 4.70 -3.24 1.46
C GLU A 37 3.62 -3.67 0.47
N PHE A 38 3.97 -4.49 -0.53
CA PHE A 38 2.99 -5.02 -1.48
C PHE A 38 1.93 -5.91 -0.83
N LEU A 39 2.30 -6.73 0.15
CA LEU A 39 1.34 -7.57 0.88
C LEU A 39 0.40 -6.73 1.74
N GLU A 40 0.91 -5.70 2.41
CA GLU A 40 0.12 -4.72 3.18
C GLU A 40 -0.87 -3.98 2.27
N ASP A 41 -0.42 -3.47 1.12
CA ASP A 41 -1.28 -2.81 0.13
C ASP A 41 -2.46 -3.68 -0.33
N LEU A 42 -2.20 -4.98 -0.56
CA LEU A 42 -3.26 -5.93 -0.93
C LEU A 42 -4.28 -6.15 0.20
N GLU A 43 -3.81 -6.19 1.44
CA GLU A 43 -4.69 -6.32 2.60
C GLU A 43 -5.52 -5.06 2.84
N ASP A 44 -4.88 -3.88 2.76
CA ASP A 44 -5.54 -2.58 2.89
C ASP A 44 -6.60 -2.36 1.81
N ALA A 45 -6.29 -2.71 0.55
CA ALA A 45 -7.26 -2.65 -0.53
C ALA A 45 -8.48 -3.54 -0.27
N LYS A 46 -8.26 -4.75 0.25
CA LYS A 46 -9.34 -5.68 0.60
C LYS A 46 -10.19 -5.15 1.76
N ILE A 47 -9.56 -4.61 2.81
CA ILE A 47 -10.28 -4.02 3.94
C ILE A 47 -11.13 -2.84 3.46
N GLY A 48 -10.56 -1.96 2.63
CA GLY A 48 -11.28 -0.84 2.03
C GLY A 48 -12.48 -1.26 1.20
N GLU A 49 -12.34 -2.32 0.38
CA GLU A 49 -13.44 -2.86 -0.41
C GLU A 49 -14.57 -3.40 0.47
N VAL A 50 -14.25 -4.11 1.55
CA VAL A 50 -15.25 -4.62 2.50
C VAL A 50 -15.97 -3.47 3.18
N ALA A 51 -15.24 -2.49 3.73
CA ALA A 51 -15.81 -1.33 4.38
C ALA A 51 -16.73 -0.54 3.44
N TYR A 52 -16.35 -0.41 2.17
CA TYR A 52 -17.18 0.26 1.17
C TYR A 52 -18.48 -0.51 0.88
N LYS A 53 -18.42 -1.84 0.75
CA LYS A 53 -19.62 -2.68 0.58
C LYS A 53 -20.57 -2.57 1.78
N GLU A 54 -20.03 -2.59 2.99
CA GLU A 54 -20.81 -2.41 4.22
C GLU A 54 -21.47 -1.03 4.28
N TYR A 55 -20.75 0.02 3.90
CA TYR A 55 -21.31 1.37 3.80
C TYR A 55 -22.49 1.43 2.82
N LEU A 56 -22.33 0.87 1.61
CA LEU A 56 -23.42 0.81 0.62
C LEU A 56 -24.62 0.02 1.15
N ALA A 57 -24.39 -1.12 1.81
CA ALA A 57 -25.45 -1.95 2.38
C ALA A 57 -26.16 -1.29 3.57
N SER A 58 -25.49 -0.40 4.30
CA SER A 58 -26.07 0.29 5.45
C SER A 58 -27.17 1.29 5.09
N GLY A 59 -27.24 1.73 3.83
CA GLY A 59 -28.16 2.77 3.39
C GLY A 59 -27.89 4.16 3.98
N LYS A 60 -26.77 4.34 4.70
CA LYS A 60 -26.34 5.63 5.22
C LYS A 60 -26.05 6.59 4.06
N LYS A 61 -26.37 7.86 4.25
CA LYS A 61 -26.00 8.92 3.32
C LYS A 61 -24.66 9.50 3.74
N SER A 62 -23.78 9.72 2.77
CA SER A 62 -22.59 10.54 2.95
C SER A 62 -23.04 11.98 3.18
N ILE A 63 -22.43 12.63 4.16
CA ILE A 63 -22.57 14.07 4.40
C ILE A 63 -21.34 14.79 3.86
N SER A 64 -21.48 16.08 3.60
CA SER A 64 -20.35 16.94 3.25
C SER A 64 -19.40 17.14 4.43
N ALA A 65 -18.15 17.51 4.16
CA ALA A 65 -17.20 17.85 5.22
C ALA A 65 -17.69 19.02 6.10
N ASP A 66 -18.35 20.02 5.50
CA ASP A 66 -18.91 21.17 6.24
C ASP A 66 -20.03 20.74 7.20
N GLU A 67 -20.92 19.85 6.76
CA GLU A 67 -21.95 19.26 7.62
C GLU A 67 -21.32 18.46 8.77
N LEU A 68 -20.29 17.67 8.47
CA LEU A 68 -19.56 16.91 9.47
C LEU A 68 -18.88 17.83 10.51
N PHE A 69 -18.18 18.88 10.08
CA PHE A 69 -17.52 19.82 11.00
C PHE A 69 -18.53 20.53 11.90
N LYS A 70 -19.68 20.92 11.35
CA LYS A 70 -20.77 21.49 12.13
C LYS A 70 -21.32 20.49 13.16
N GLU A 71 -21.49 19.22 12.81
CA GLU A 71 -21.90 18.17 13.76
C GLU A 71 -20.86 17.93 14.87
N LEU A 72 -19.57 18.04 14.54
CA LEU A 72 -18.46 17.85 15.49
C LEU A 72 -18.14 19.11 16.32
N GLY A 73 -18.71 20.27 15.99
CA GLY A 73 -18.42 21.54 16.65
C GLY A 73 -17.00 22.06 16.36
N LEU A 74 -16.46 21.73 15.19
CA LEU A 74 -15.15 22.17 14.70
C LEU A 74 -15.27 23.39 13.78
#